data_AF-L2GKA3-F1
#
_entry.id   AF-L2GKA3-F1
#
_cell.length_a   1.000
_cell.length_b   1.000
_cell.length_c   1.000
_cell.angle_alpha   90.00
_cell.angle_beta   90.00
_cell.angle_gamma   90.00
#
_symmetry.space_group_name_H-M   'P 1'
#
loop_
_entity.id
_entity.type
_entity.pdbx_description
1 polymer ?
#
loop_
_entity_poly.entity_id
_entity_poly.type
_entity_poly.pdbx_seq_one_letter_code
_entity_poly.pdbx_strand_id
1 'polypeptide(L)' 'MAILKFNAGPVASGKTVDLILRANQLQTVEGSEHVLIFKPTIDTRFSPKVVRSASGLEIKVTRLISPADNL' A
#
# COMPACT_ATOMS: atom_id res chain seq x y z
N MET A 1 11.41 -16.84 7.21
CA MET A 1 12.10 -16.60 5.92
C MET A 1 11.46 -15.38 5.27
N ALA A 2 12.22 -14.39 4.81
CA ALA A 2 11.66 -13.19 4.17
C ALA A 2 11.23 -13.49 2.73
N ILE A 3 10.07 -12.99 2.30
CA ILE A 3 9.54 -13.19 0.94
C ILE A 3 9.23 -11.83 0.33
N LEU A 4 9.76 -11.56 -0.87
CA LEU A 4 9.38 -10.41 -1.68
C LEU A 4 8.30 -10.84 -2.69
N LYS A 5 7.16 -10.15 -2.68
CA LYS A 5 6.07 -10.38 -3.66
C LYS A 5 5.86 -9.12 -4.49
N PHE A 6 5.99 -9.24 -5.80
CA PHE A 6 5.69 -8.17 -6.74
C PHE A 6 4.34 -8.44 -7.43
N ASN A 7 3.38 -7.55 -7.26
CA ASN A 7 2.07 -7.63 -7.92
C ASN A 7 1.95 -6.50 -8.95
N ALA A 8 1.87 -6.86 -10.23
CA ALA A 8 1.83 -5.93 -11.35
C ALA A 8 0.76 -6.32 -12.37
N GLY A 9 0.37 -5.36 -13.21
CA GLY A 9 -0.69 -5.52 -14.19
C GLY A 9 -1.24 -4.17 -14.67
N PRO A 10 -2.12 -4.16 -15.70
CA PRO A 10 -2.71 -2.94 -16.26
C PRO A 10 -3.51 -2.11 -15.23
N VAL A 11 -3.82 -0.85 -15.54
CA VAL A 11 -4.75 -0.05 -14.72
C VAL A 11 -6.09 -0.81 -14.57
N ALA A 12 -6.72 -0.69 -13.40
CA ALA A 12 -7.94 -1.41 -13.03
C ALA A 12 -7.84 -2.95 -12.90
N SER A 13 -6.64 -3.54 -12.95
CA SER A 13 -6.44 -4.99 -12.74
C SER A 13 -6.50 -5.46 -11.28
N GLY A 14 -7.08 -4.68 -10.36
CA GLY A 14 -7.26 -5.07 -8.96
C GLY A 14 -6.00 -5.08 -8.06
N LYS A 15 -4.84 -4.59 -8.52
CA LYS A 15 -3.58 -4.58 -7.71
C LYS A 15 -3.75 -3.98 -6.31
N THR A 16 -4.41 -2.83 -6.23
CA THR A 16 -4.60 -2.13 -4.96
C THR A 16 -5.54 -2.88 -4.02
N VAL A 17 -6.51 -3.62 -4.57
CA VAL A 17 -7.41 -4.46 -3.76
C VAL A 17 -6.62 -5.59 -3.12
N ASP A 18 -5.81 -6.32 -3.88
CA ASP A 18 -4.96 -7.39 -3.35
C ASP A 18 -3.96 -6.89 -2.30
N LEU A 19 -3.35 -5.71 -2.52
CA LEU A 19 -2.49 -5.06 -1.53
C LEU A 19 -3.23 -4.79 -0.21
N ILE A 20 -4.41 -4.16 -0.27
CA ILE A 20 -5.21 -3.81 0.91
C ILE A 20 -5.65 -5.08 1.66
N LEU A 21 -6.12 -6.10 0.95
CA LEU A 21 -6.56 -7.36 1.57
C LEU A 21 -5.41 -8.05 2.31
N ARG A 22 -4.23 -8.14 1.70
CA ARG A 22 -3.04 -8.73 2.34
C ARG A 22 -2.58 -7.91 3.54
N ALA A 23 -2.56 -6.59 3.42
CA ALA A 23 -2.18 -5.72 4.52
C ALA A 23 -3.12 -5.89 5.72
N ASN A 24 -4.44 -5.89 5.49
CA ASN A 24 -5.42 -6.09 6.56
C ASN A 24 -5.28 -7.49 7.21
N GLN A 25 -5.03 -8.53 6.41
CA GLN A 25 -4.78 -9.87 6.95
C GLN A 25 -3.53 -9.88 7.85
N LEU A 26 -2.43 -9.28 7.40
CA LEU A 26 -1.20 -9.17 8.19
C LEU A 26 -1.41 -8.35 9.46
N GLN A 27 -2.14 -7.23 9.39
CA GLN A 27 -2.46 -6.43 10.58
C GLN A 27 -3.31 -7.19 11.59
N THR A 28 -4.17 -8.09 11.13
CA THR A 28 -4.99 -8.96 11.99
C THR A 28 -4.14 -10.01 12.71
N VAL A 29 -3.15 -10.58 12.03
CA VAL A 29 -2.31 -11.66 12.56
C VAL A 29 -1.17 -11.12 13.41
N GLU A 30 -0.50 -10.08 12.93
CA GLU A 30 0.77 -9.58 13.49
C GLU A 30 0.59 -8.30 14.31
N GLY A 31 -0.56 -7.63 14.24
CA GLY A 31 -0.76 -6.31 14.84
C GLY A 31 -0.56 -5.16 13.84
N SER A 32 -1.31 -4.08 14.02
CA SER A 32 -1.35 -2.96 13.08
C SER A 32 -0.04 -2.17 12.98
N GLU A 33 0.71 -2.12 14.08
CA GLU A 33 1.98 -1.43 14.28
C GLU A 33 3.16 -2.13 13.59
N HIS A 34 3.00 -3.41 13.25
CA HIS A 34 4.00 -4.23 12.59
C HIS A 34 3.90 -4.20 11.05
N VAL A 35 2.85 -3.58 10.50
CA VAL A 35 2.62 -3.48 9.06
C VAL A 35 2.75 -2.03 8.59
N LEU A 36 3.77 -1.76 7.79
CA LEU A 36 4.04 -0.44 7.24
C LEU A 36 3.56 -0.35 5.79
N ILE A 37 2.72 0.64 5.51
CA ILE A 37 2.21 0.93 4.15
C ILE A 37 2.91 2.16 3.60
N PHE A 38 3.50 1.99 2.42
CA PHE A 38 4.20 3.06 1.72
C PHE A 38 3.55 3.36 0.39
N LYS A 39 3.64 4.63 -0.02
CA LYS A 39 3.38 5.04 -1.39
C LYS A 39 4.27 6.20 -1.81
N PRO A 40 4.56 6.38 -3.10
CA PRO A 40 5.40 7.50 -3.52
C PRO A 40 4.66 8.83 -3.38
N THR A 41 5.40 9.90 -3.12
CA THR A 41 4.85 11.27 -3.01
C THR A 41 4.19 11.76 -4.29
N ILE A 42 4.61 11.24 -5.44
CA ILE A 42 4.03 11.60 -6.75
C ILE A 42 2.61 11.05 -6.94
N ASP A 43 2.20 10.00 -6.20
CA ASP A 43 0.84 9.47 -6.29
C ASP A 43 -0.11 10.24 -5.36
N THR A 44 -0.56 11.38 -5.87
CA THR A 44 -1.46 12.33 -5.20
C THR A 44 -2.94 12.01 -5.41
N ARG A 45 -3.27 10.96 -6.19
CA ARG A 45 -4.66 10.58 -6.45
C ARG A 45 -5.36 10.24 -5.14
N PHE A 46 -6.62 10.67 -5.02
CA PHE A 46 -7.49 10.54 -3.84
C PHE A 46 -7.01 11.31 -2.59
N SER A 47 -5.86 10.96 -2.02
CA SER A 47 -5.26 11.66 -0.88
C SER A 47 -3.86 11.12 -0.57
N PRO A 48 -2.88 11.96 -0.18
CA PRO A 48 -1.56 11.50 0.28
C PRO A 48 -1.59 10.56 1.49
N LYS A 49 -2.68 10.59 2.27
CA LYS A 49 -2.79 9.82 3.53
C LYS A 49 -3.29 8.39 3.37
N VAL A 50 -3.73 8.02 2.16
CA VAL A 50 -4.33 6.69 1.91
C VAL A 50 -3.85 6.10 0.58
N VAL A 51 -3.89 4.77 0.53
CA VAL A 51 -3.90 4.00 -0.71
C VAL A 51 -5.34 3.55 -0.91
N ARG A 52 -5.95 3.94 -2.05
CA ARG A 52 -7.36 3.67 -2.37
C ARG A 52 -7.49 2.83 -3.64
N SER A 53 -8.32 1.80 -3.60
CA SER A 53 -8.71 1.04 -4.79
C SER A 53 -9.81 1.76 -5.58
N ALA A 54 -9.93 1.45 -6.87
CA ALA A 54 -11.06 1.93 -7.67
C ALA A 54 -12.43 1.47 -7.13
N SER A 55 -12.48 0.36 -6.39
CA SER A 55 -13.67 -0.15 -5.71
C SER A 55 -14.00 0.54 -4.39
N GLY A 56 -13.20 1.52 -3.95
CA GLY A 56 -13.46 2.30 -2.73
C GLY A 56 -12.86 1.72 -1.45
N LEU A 57 -12.10 0.64 -1.51
CA LEU A 57 -11.34 0.14 -0.35
C LEU A 57 -10.14 1.05 -0.11
N GLU A 58 -9.85 1.30 1.17
CA GLU A 58 -8.77 2.18 1.58
C GLU A 58 -7.93 1.57 2.69
N ILE A 59 -6.65 1.93 2.72
CA ILE A 59 -5.77 1.70 3.85
C ILE A 59 -4.91 2.94 4.12
N LYS A 60 -4.65 3.21 5.39
CA LYS A 60 -3.83 4.35 5.82
C LYS A 60 -2.38 4.14 5.40
N VAL A 61 -1.78 5.18 4.85
CA VAL A 61 -0.35 5.21 4.53
C VAL A 61 0.44 5.50 5.81
N THR A 62 1.45 4.69 6.08
CA THR A 62 2.37 4.87 7.20
C THR A 62 3.42 5.92 6.88
N ARG A 63 4.01 5.86 5.67
CA ARG A 63 5.01 6.83 5.22
C ARG A 63 4.97 7.05 3.71
N LEU A 64 5.19 8.29 3.30
CA LEU A 64 5.41 8.63 1.91
C LEU A 64 6.88 8.45 1.55
N ILE A 65 7.14 7.87 0.37
CA ILE A 65 8.48 7.73 -0.19
C ILE A 65 8.69 8.85 -1.19
N SER A 66 9.74 9.64 -0.97
CA SER A 66 10.16 10.76 -1.82
C SER A 66 11.49 10.45 -2.51
N PRO A 67 11.85 11.18 -3.58
CA PRO A 67 13.18 11.06 -4.17
C PRO A 67 14.33 11.37 -3.20
N ALA A 68 14.08 12.15 -2.14
CA ALA A 68 15.08 12.47 -1.12
C ALA A 68 15.41 11.28 -0.21
N ASP A 69 14.60 10.22 -0.21
CA ASP A 69 14.88 8.99 0.54
C ASP A 69 15.90 8.08 -0.18
N ASN A 70 16.32 8.43 -1.39
CA ASN A 70 17.18 7.62 -2.27
C ASN A 70 18.68 7.85 -2.00
N LEU A 71 19.08 7.79 -0.72
CA LEU A 71 20.45 8.01 -0.22
C LEU A 71 21.50 7.09 -0.88
#